data_AF-A0A8S7RXI7-F1
#
_entry.id   AF-A0A8S7RXI7-F1
#
_cell.length_a   1.000
_cell.length_b   1.000
_cell.length_c   1.000
_cell.angle_alpha   90.00
_cell.angle_beta   90.00
_cell.angle_gamma   90.00
#
_symmetry.space_group_name_H-M   'P 1'
#
loop_
_entity.id
_entity.type
_entity.pdbx_description
1 polymer ?
#
loop_
_entity_poly.entity_id
_entity_poly.type
_entity_poly.pdbx_seq_one_letter_code
_entity_poly.pdbx_strand_id
1 'polypeptide(L)'
;MDITPFLHALCAVAAQVLIGLFTGNWVYGAIAGCTFFIAREHTQAEYRWIEMFGHGKRMNMPWWGGFDPRAWDVASLMDFAVPVVACLLVWLFIR
;
A
#
# COMPACT_ATOMS: atom_id res chain seq x y z
N MET A 1 3.42 17.25 -9.85
CA MET A 1 2.35 16.24 -9.83
C MET A 1 3.01 14.95 -9.39
N ASP A 2 2.60 14.38 -8.26
CA ASP A 2 3.20 13.15 -7.75
C ASP A 2 2.65 11.95 -8.53
N ILE A 3 3.51 11.32 -9.34
CA ILE A 3 3.15 10.20 -10.24
C ILE A 3 3.25 8.85 -9.51
N THR A 4 3.78 8.85 -8.29
CA THR A 4 3.97 7.68 -7.42
C THR A 4 2.73 6.79 -7.25
N PRO A 5 1.52 7.33 -6.99
CA PRO A 5 0.32 6.52 -6.85
C PRO A 5 -0.01 5.72 -8.12
N PHE A 6 0.24 6.31 -9.29
CA PHE A 6 0.04 5.63 -10.58
C PHE A 6 1.06 4.52 -10.80
N LEU A 7 2.31 4.73 -10.40
CA LEU A 7 3.35 3.70 -10.48
C LEU A 7 3.04 2.52 -9.55
N HIS A 8 2.59 2.80 -8.33
CA HIS A 8 2.15 1.77 -7.38
C HIS A 8 0.97 0.97 -7.93
N ALA A 9 -0.01 1.64 -8.53
CA ALA A 9 -1.14 0.98 -9.17
C ALA A 9 -0.71 0.09 -10.35
N LEU A 10 0.21 0.57 -11.19
CA LEU A 10 0.75 -0.21 -12.30
C LEU A 10 1.50 -1.46 -11.81
N CYS A 11 2.31 -1.35 -10.77
CA CYS A 11 2.98 -2.49 -10.15
C CYS A 11 1.99 -3.49 -9.52
N ALA A 12 0.96 -3.01 -8.83
CA ALA A 12 -0.07 -3.86 -8.23
C ALA A 12 -0.86 -4.63 -9.30
N VAL A 13 -1.26 -3.94 -10.37
CA VAL A 13 -1.96 -4.57 -11.51
C VAL A 13 -1.04 -5.56 -12.24
N ALA A 14 0.24 -5.24 -12.44
CA ALA A 14 1.19 -6.18 -13.04
C ALA A 14 1.33 -7.46 -12.21
N ALA A 15 1.42 -7.34 -10.89
CA ALA A 15 1.43 -8.50 -9.98
C ALA A 15 0.11 -9.29 -10.06
N GLN A 16 -1.03 -8.61 -10.11
CA GLN A 16 -2.34 -9.25 -10.27
C GLN A 16 -2.47 -10.01 -11.59
N VAL A 17 -1.99 -9.43 -12.70
CA VAL A 17 -2.00 -10.07 -14.02
C VAL A 17 -1.08 -11.29 -14.03
N LEU A 18 0.14 -11.19 -13.51
CA LEU A 18 1.06 -12.33 -13.44
C LEU A 18 0.44 -13.49 -12.66
N ILE A 19 -0.06 -13.24 -11.45
CA ILE A 19 -0.66 -14.28 -10.61
C ILE A 19 -1.94 -14.83 -11.25
N GLY A 20 -2.79 -13.96 -11.81
CA GLY A 20 -4.01 -14.35 -12.52
C GLY A 20 -3.73 -15.26 -13.71
N LEU A 21 -2.69 -14.98 -14.50
CA LEU A 21 -2.29 -15.81 -15.64
C LEU A 21 -1.68 -17.15 -15.22
N PHE A 22 -0.85 -17.19 -14.16
CA PHE A 22 -0.19 -18.42 -13.72
C PHE A 22 -1.09 -19.36 -12.91
N THR A 23 -2.00 -18.81 -12.09
CA THR A 23 -2.83 -19.60 -11.16
C THR A 23 -4.30 -19.68 -11.58
N GLY A 24 -4.74 -18.87 -12.55
CA GLY A 24 -6.15 -18.70 -12.91
C GLY A 24 -6.97 -17.92 -11.88
N ASN A 25 -6.39 -17.55 -10.73
CA ASN A 25 -7.10 -16.87 -9.65
C ASN A 25 -6.62 -15.42 -9.50
N TRP A 26 -7.36 -14.53 -10.14
CA TRP A 26 -7.14 -13.08 -10.16
C TRP A 26 -7.27 -12.41 -8.79
N VAL A 27 -8.02 -13.01 -7.86
CA VAL A 27 -8.24 -12.46 -6.51
C VAL A 27 -6.97 -12.58 -5.66
N TYR A 28 -6.23 -13.69 -5.76
CA TYR A 28 -4.96 -13.82 -5.03
C TYR A 28 -3.94 -12.79 -5.48
N GLY A 29 -3.91 -12.51 -6.79
CA GLY A 29 -3.06 -11.46 -7.35
C GLY A 29 -3.40 -10.07 -6.83
N ALA A 30 -4.68 -9.73 -6.79
CA ALA A 30 -5.17 -8.47 -6.25
C ALA A 30 -4.83 -8.31 -4.75
N ILE A 31 -5.10 -9.33 -3.94
CA ILE A 31 -4.83 -9.31 -2.49
C ILE A 31 -3.32 -9.15 -2.24
N ALA A 32 -2.48 -9.91 -2.93
CA ALA A 32 -1.03 -9.83 -2.77
C ALA A 32 -0.49 -8.43 -3.11
N GLY A 33 -0.90 -7.87 -4.25
CA GLY A 33 -0.51 -6.52 -4.68
C GLY A 33 -0.95 -5.43 -3.71
N CYS A 34 -2.23 -5.46 -3.28
CA CYS A 34 -2.76 -4.47 -2.33
C CYS A 34 -2.09 -4.57 -0.96
N THR A 35 -1.90 -5.80 -0.44
CA THR A 35 -1.28 -6.02 0.87
C THR A 35 0.16 -5.51 0.91
N PHE A 36 0.91 -5.69 -0.18
CA PHE A 36 2.28 -5.17 -0.28
C PHE A 36 2.34 -3.64 -0.14
N PHE A 37 1.49 -2.92 -0.86
CA PHE A 37 1.49 -1.44 -0.80
C PHE A 37 0.95 -0.90 0.53
N ILE A 38 -0.05 -1.56 1.13
CA ILE A 38 -0.52 -1.22 2.49
C ILE A 38 0.61 -1.42 3.51
N ALA A 39 1.33 -2.54 3.45
CA ALA A 39 2.44 -2.81 4.35
C ALA A 39 3.59 -1.79 4.17
N ARG A 40 3.93 -1.46 2.91
CA ARG A 40 4.91 -0.43 2.58
C ARG A 40 4.53 0.93 3.19
N GLU A 41 3.27 1.33 3.05
CA GLU A 41 2.83 2.61 3.60
C GLU A 41 2.76 2.61 5.13
N HIS A 42 2.36 1.49 5.73
CA HIS A 42 2.43 1.31 7.18
C HIS A 42 3.86 1.51 7.70
N THR A 43 4.86 0.93 7.04
CA THR A 43 6.26 1.15 7.44
C THR A 43 6.72 2.60 7.26
N GLN A 44 6.23 3.33 6.25
CA GLN A 44 6.53 4.76 6.14
C GLN A 44 5.90 5.58 7.26
N ALA A 45 4.66 5.26 7.66
CA ALA A 45 4.01 5.89 8.80
C ALA A 45 4.81 5.67 10.09
N GLU A 46 5.38 4.47 10.31
CA GLU A 46 6.29 4.21 11.43
C GLU A 46 7.52 5.12 11.42
N TYR A 47 8.19 5.29 10.26
CA TYR A 47 9.34 6.19 10.16
C TYR A 47 8.98 7.64 10.49
N ARG A 48 7.86 8.14 9.97
CA ARG A 48 7.38 9.51 10.26
C ARG A 48 7.01 9.66 11.73
N TRP A 49 6.39 8.64 12.33
CA TRP A 49 6.09 8.64 13.75
C TRP A 49 7.36 8.76 14.60
N ILE A 50 8.39 7.98 14.26
CA ILE A 50 9.68 8.01 14.97
C ILE A 50 10.35 9.39 14.86
N GLU A 51 10.24 10.04 13.70
CA GLU A 51 10.78 11.38 13.47
C GLU A 51 10.03 12.44 14.29
N MET A 52 8.69 12.43 14.28
CA MET A 52 7.87 13.43 14.96
C MET A 52 7.79 13.25 16.48
N PHE A 53 7.66 12.00 16.96
CA PHE A 53 7.36 11.69 18.35
C PHE A 53 8.44 10.85 19.03
N GLY A 54 9.17 10.04 18.25
CA GLY A 54 10.22 9.17 18.77
C GLY A 54 11.57 9.84 19.02
N HIS A 55 11.71 11.15 18.75
CA HIS A 55 12.99 11.86 18.73
C HIS A 55 14.06 11.14 17.88
N GLY A 56 13.64 10.53 16.77
CA GLY A 56 14.51 9.75 15.88
C GLY A 56 14.89 8.36 16.39
N LYS A 57 14.37 7.90 17.54
CA LYS A 57 14.68 6.59 18.11
C LYS A 57 13.49 5.64 18.04
N ARG A 58 13.66 4.51 17.34
CA ARG A 58 12.65 3.43 17.25
C ARG A 58 12.24 2.86 18.61
N MET A 59 13.13 2.86 19.61
CA MET A 59 12.82 2.38 20.97
C MET A 59 11.69 3.16 21.65
N ASN A 60 11.46 4.41 21.24
CA ASN A 60 10.40 5.26 21.80
C ASN A 60 9.06 5.04 21.09
N MET A 61 9.04 4.27 20.00
CA MET A 61 7.82 4.00 19.25
C MET A 61 7.04 2.86 19.91
N PRO A 62 5.77 3.09 20.30
CA PRO A 62 4.91 2.01 20.74
C PRO A 62 4.65 1.05 19.58
N TRP A 63 4.32 -0.20 19.89
CA TRP A 63 4.02 -1.22 18.87
C TRP A 63 2.88 -0.84 17.91
N TRP A 64 2.00 0.08 18.33
CA TRP A 64 0.90 0.63 17.53
C TRP A 64 1.22 1.95 16.82
N GLY A 65 2.45 2.49 16.92
CA GLY A 65 2.81 3.81 16.40
C GLY A 65 2.57 3.98 14.90
N GLY A 66 2.69 2.91 14.11
CA GLY A 66 2.36 2.90 12.67
C GLY A 66 0.86 3.15 12.37
N PHE A 67 -0.04 2.95 13.33
CA PHE A 67 -1.47 3.19 13.20
C PHE A 67 -1.91 4.59 13.68
N ASP A 68 -1.00 5.40 14.21
CA ASP A 68 -1.33 6.74 14.70
C ASP A 68 -1.68 7.65 13.51
N PRO A 69 -2.94 8.12 13.38
CA PRO A 69 -3.38 8.91 12.22
C PRO A 69 -2.56 10.19 12.00
N ARG A 70 -1.88 10.69 13.03
CA ARG A 70 -1.04 11.89 12.94
C ARG A 70 0.20 11.68 12.06
N ALA A 71 0.65 10.43 11.89
CA ALA A 71 1.77 10.09 11.02
C ALA A 71 1.37 9.81 9.57
N TRP A 72 0.07 9.84 9.28
CA TRP A 72 -0.47 9.57 7.94
C TRP A 72 -0.78 10.88 7.23
N ASP A 73 -0.31 10.98 5.98
CA ASP A 73 -0.63 12.08 5.09
C ASP A 73 -1.68 11.67 4.06
N VAL A 74 -2.37 12.64 3.46
CA VAL A 74 -3.35 12.40 2.40
C VAL A 74 -2.69 11.73 1.19
N ALA A 75 -1.43 12.07 0.90
CA ALA A 75 -0.64 11.39 -0.13
C ALA A 75 -0.44 9.89 0.16
N SER A 76 -0.19 9.52 1.43
CA SER A 76 -0.08 8.13 1.88
C SER A 76 -1.37 7.36 1.72
N LEU A 77 -2.50 8.00 2.02
CA LEU A 77 -3.83 7.42 1.81
C LEU A 77 -4.08 7.12 0.33
N MET A 78 -3.66 8.00 -0.57
CA MET A 78 -3.76 7.78 -2.01
C MET A 78 -2.84 6.65 -2.48
N ASP A 79 -1.63 6.53 -1.91
CA ASP A 79 -0.62 5.54 -2.29
C ASP A 79 -1.05 4.08 -2.10
N PHE A 80 -2.00 3.78 -1.20
CA PHE A 80 -2.61 2.45 -1.10
C PHE A 80 -4.02 2.37 -1.70
N ALA A 81 -4.81 3.44 -1.67
CA ALA A 81 -6.18 3.43 -2.21
C ALA A 81 -6.20 3.27 -3.74
N VAL A 82 -5.29 3.93 -4.46
CA VAL A 82 -5.24 3.87 -5.94
C VAL A 82 -4.90 2.45 -6.42
N PRO A 83 -3.90 1.73 -5.86
CA PRO A 83 -3.69 0.31 -6.16
C PRO A 83 -4.92 -0.57 -5.91
N VAL A 84 -5.61 -0.38 -4.78
CA VAL A 84 -6.81 -1.17 -4.43
C VAL A 84 -7.92 -0.97 -5.45
N VAL A 85 -8.21 0.29 -5.79
CA VAL A 85 -9.24 0.62 -6.79
C VAL A 85 -8.85 0.06 -8.16
N ALA A 86 -7.59 0.19 -8.58
CA ALA A 86 -7.10 -0.34 -9.86
C ALA A 86 -7.25 -1.87 -9.93
N CYS A 87 -6.84 -2.59 -8.88
CA CYS A 87 -6.97 -4.05 -8.80
C CYS A 87 -8.43 -4.52 -8.81
N LEU A 88 -9.32 -3.79 -8.13
CA LEU A 88 -10.77 -4.04 -8.15
C LEU A 88 -11.37 -3.84 -9.53
N LEU A 89 -11.00 -2.75 -10.23
CA LEU A 89 -11.45 -2.50 -11.60
C LEU A 89 -11.00 -3.63 -12.54
N VAL A 90 -9.73 -4.03 -12.48
CA VAL A 90 -9.22 -5.15 -13.28
C VAL A 90 -9.99 -6.44 -13.02
N TRP A 91 -10.30 -6.74 -11.76
CA TRP A 91 -11.11 -7.91 -11.43
C TRP A 91 -12.54 -7.83 -11.98
N LEU A 92 -13.19 -6.66 -11.90
CA LEU A 92 -14.53 -6.44 -12.44
C LEU A 92 -14.59 -6.55 -13.98
N PHE A 93 -13.52 -6.15 -14.69
CA PHE A 93 -13.46 -6.25 -16.15
C PHE A 93 -13.20 -7.67 -16.67
N ILE A 94 -12.58 -8.52 -15.84
CA ILE A 94 -12.21 -9.89 -16.22
C ILE A 94 -13.32 -10.90 -15.84
N ARG A 95 -14.18 -10.53 -14.90
CA ARG A 95 -15.37 -11.29 -14.50
C ARG A 95 -16.51 -11.14 -15.52
#